data_AF-A0A445IHG2-F1
#
_entry.id   AF-A0A445IHG2-F1
#
_cell.length_a   1.000
_cell.length_b   1.000
_cell.length_c   1.000
_cell.angle_alpha   90.00
_cell.angle_beta   90.00
_cell.angle_gamma   90.00
#
_symmetry.space_group_name_H-M   'P 1'
#
loop_
_entity.id
_entity.type
_entity.pdbx_description
1 polymer ?
#
loop_
_entity_poly.entity_id
_entity_poly.type
_entity_poly.pdbx_seq_one_letter_code
_entity_poly.pdbx_strand_id
1 'polypeptide(L)'
;QKKKKTKQQRWQKKLKAYNLSSLLESLPEVKASKKPGYENDSKLKCKSRQMLVLSERDRISAVLDDPTFQVDPLSATHEYVQNKQPVVEEQPKKKVNKNGSKKKKSKASTGLQSMEI
;
A
#
# COMPACT_ATOMS: atom_id res chain seq x y z
N GLN A 1 -21.46 -14.68 44.73
CA GLN A 1 -21.69 -13.32 44.20
C GLN A 1 -20.35 -12.72 43.75
N LYS A 2 -20.16 -12.42 42.46
CA LYS A 2 -18.92 -11.81 41.95
C LYS A 2 -19.01 -10.28 41.98
N LYS A 3 -18.23 -9.61 42.83
CA LYS A 3 -18.07 -8.13 42.80
C LYS A 3 -17.19 -7.72 41.61
N LYS A 4 -17.72 -6.86 40.72
CA LYS A 4 -17.01 -6.30 39.56
C LYS A 4 -15.91 -5.34 40.01
N LYS A 5 -14.71 -5.47 39.45
CA LYS A 5 -13.68 -4.40 39.52
C LYS A 5 -13.74 -3.57 38.24
N THR A 6 -13.95 -2.27 38.34
CA THR A 6 -13.73 -1.34 37.22
C THR A 6 -12.23 -1.01 37.16
N LYS A 7 -11.49 -1.74 36.32
CA LYS A 7 -10.03 -1.57 36.14
C LYS A 7 -9.63 -0.18 35.60
N GLN A 8 -10.56 0.58 35.02
CA GLN A 8 -10.31 1.92 34.48
C GLN A 8 -9.72 2.90 35.48
N GLN A 9 -10.07 2.79 36.78
CA GLN A 9 -9.59 3.75 37.78
C GLN A 9 -8.13 3.56 38.21
N ARG A 10 -7.51 2.41 37.90
CA ARG A 10 -6.13 2.11 38.38
C ARG A 10 -5.04 2.73 37.50
N TRP A 11 -5.38 3.23 36.31
CA TRP A 11 -4.42 3.62 35.26
C TRP A 11 -4.26 5.14 35.09
N GLN A 12 -4.88 5.96 35.95
CA GLN A 12 -4.85 7.41 35.80
C GLN A 12 -3.85 8.08 36.75
N LYS A 13 -2.58 7.65 36.74
CA LYS A 13 -1.48 8.50 37.22
C LYS A 13 -1.09 9.41 36.06
N LYS A 14 -1.34 10.72 36.23
CA LYS A 14 -1.32 11.76 35.20
C LYS A 14 0.11 12.04 34.71
N LEU A 15 0.43 11.63 33.49
CA LEU A 15 1.59 12.15 32.76
C LEU A 15 1.32 13.62 32.43
N LYS A 16 2.20 14.53 32.86
CA LYS A 16 2.19 15.91 32.38
C LYS A 16 2.80 15.91 30.98
N ALA A 17 1.97 16.04 29.94
CA ALA A 17 2.45 16.26 28.59
C ALA A 17 2.77 17.75 28.44
N TYR A 18 4.04 18.08 28.23
CA TYR A 18 4.43 19.41 27.80
C TYR A 18 4.09 19.56 26.32
N ASN A 19 3.47 20.67 25.94
CA ASN A 19 3.19 20.96 24.54
C ASN A 19 4.46 21.51 23.87
N LEU A 20 4.99 20.77 22.89
CA LEU A 20 6.21 21.11 22.17
C LEU A 20 5.93 21.78 20.82
N SER A 21 4.71 22.26 20.58
CA SER A 21 4.30 22.87 19.30
C SER A 21 5.11 24.10 18.91
N SER A 22 5.67 24.84 19.87
CA SER A 22 6.50 26.03 19.56
C SER A 22 7.82 25.68 18.86
N LEU A 23 8.25 24.42 18.89
CA LEU A 23 9.45 23.95 18.18
C LEU A 23 9.20 23.71 16.68
N LEU A 24 7.95 23.68 16.22
CA LEU A 24 7.62 23.47 14.80
C LEU A 24 7.83 24.73 13.95
N GLU A 25 7.77 25.92 14.56
CA GLU A 25 7.84 27.20 13.84
C GLU A 25 9.28 27.60 13.49
N SER A 26 10.26 27.16 14.29
CA SER A 26 11.68 27.44 14.08
C SER A 26 12.40 26.41 13.21
N LEU A 27 11.73 25.32 12.83
CA LEU A 27 12.28 24.30 11.94
C LEU A 27 11.86 24.62 10.50
N PRO A 28 12.78 24.59 9.52
CA PRO A 28 12.38 24.55 8.11
C PRO A 28 11.40 23.39 7.92
N GLU A 29 10.43 23.52 7.00
CA GLU A 29 9.41 22.49 6.71
C GLU A 29 10.03 21.25 6.05
N VAL A 30 10.95 20.61 6.76
CA VAL A 30 11.55 19.35 6.43
C VAL A 30 10.49 18.34 6.80
N LYS A 31 9.72 17.88 5.80
CA LYS A 31 8.89 16.68 5.96
C LYS A 31 9.82 15.61 6.49
N ALA A 32 9.69 15.31 7.80
CA ALA A 32 10.65 14.50 8.53
C ALA A 32 10.94 13.26 7.69
N SER A 33 12.14 13.21 7.09
CA SER A 33 12.69 11.96 6.63
C SER A 33 12.92 11.20 7.92
N LYS A 34 11.93 10.39 8.30
CA LYS A 34 12.09 9.42 9.36
C LYS A 34 13.29 8.62 8.88
N LYS A 35 14.40 8.78 9.61
CA LYS A 35 15.67 8.07 9.47
C LYS A 35 15.45 6.64 8.97
N PRO A 36 16.47 6.00 8.37
CA PRO A 36 16.48 4.54 8.21
C PRO A 36 16.56 3.87 9.59
N GLY A 37 15.47 3.97 10.35
CA GLY A 37 15.20 3.22 11.55
C GLY A 37 14.56 1.94 11.06
N TYR A 38 15.32 0.86 11.21
CA TYR A 38 15.05 -0.46 10.67
C TYR A 38 15.54 -0.57 9.22
N GLU A 39 16.83 -0.91 9.06
CA GLU A 39 17.15 -1.91 8.04
C GLU A 39 16.15 -3.04 8.28
N ASN A 40 15.13 -3.10 7.42
CA ASN A 40 14.29 -4.27 7.35
C ASN A 40 15.21 -5.36 6.82
N ASP A 41 16.04 -5.93 7.70
CA ASP A 41 16.45 -7.33 7.67
C ASP A 41 15.17 -8.17 7.84
N SER A 42 14.23 -7.95 6.93
CA SER A 42 13.08 -8.77 6.66
C SER A 42 13.68 -10.05 6.12
N LYS A 43 14.19 -10.87 7.05
CA LYS A 43 14.87 -12.13 6.81
C LYS A 43 14.03 -12.88 5.79
N LEU A 44 14.41 -12.81 4.50
CA LEU A 44 13.66 -13.38 3.39
C LEU A 44 13.92 -14.87 3.45
N LYS A 45 13.38 -15.53 4.47
CA LYS A 45 13.70 -16.92 4.82
C LYS A 45 13.18 -17.89 3.75
N CYS A 46 12.12 -17.52 3.02
CA CYS A 46 11.56 -18.36 1.98
C CYS A 46 12.09 -17.98 0.58
N LYS A 47 12.49 -19.01 -0.16
CA LYS A 47 13.01 -18.91 -1.54
C LYS A 47 12.09 -18.11 -2.46
N SER A 48 10.77 -18.29 -2.34
CA SER A 48 9.79 -17.55 -3.14
C SER A 48 9.87 -16.03 -2.95
N ARG A 49 10.03 -15.54 -1.71
CA ARG A 49 10.20 -14.11 -1.47
C ARG A 49 11.54 -13.60 -1.98
N GLN A 50 12.60 -14.39 -1.84
CA GLN A 50 13.91 -14.05 -2.41
C GLN A 50 13.83 -13.90 -3.92
N MET A 51 13.20 -14.84 -4.62
CA MET A 51 13.01 -14.78 -6.07
C MET A 51 12.18 -13.57 -6.49
N LEU A 52 11.12 -13.24 -5.75
CA LEU A 52 10.32 -12.04 -6.01
C LEU A 52 11.19 -10.78 -5.90
N VAL A 53 11.99 -10.66 -4.84
CA VAL A 53 12.88 -9.51 -4.64
C VAL A 53 13.94 -9.42 -5.73
N LEU A 54 14.53 -10.55 -6.14
CA LEU A 54 15.48 -10.57 -7.26
C LEU A 54 14.81 -10.10 -8.56
N SER A 55 13.63 -10.65 -8.88
CA SER A 55 12.91 -10.25 -10.09
C SER A 55 12.52 -8.77 -10.07
N GLU A 56 12.12 -8.23 -8.92
CA GLU A 56 11.76 -6.83 -8.83
C GLU A 56 12.99 -5.92 -8.89
N ARG A 57 14.11 -6.36 -8.31
CA ARG A 57 15.39 -5.67 -8.45
C ARG A 57 15.81 -5.58 -9.91
N ASP A 58 15.75 -6.69 -10.64
CA ASP A 58 16.14 -6.74 -12.06
C ASP A 58 15.23 -5.84 -12.92
N ARG A 59 13.93 -5.78 -12.59
CA ARG A 59 12.98 -4.87 -13.25
C ARG A 59 13.30 -3.41 -12.97
N ILE A 60 13.64 -3.07 -11.72
CA ILE A 60 14.01 -1.69 -11.35
C ILE A 60 15.33 -1.29 -12.02
N SER A 61 16.34 -2.16 -12.03
CA SER A 61 17.62 -1.85 -12.69
C SER A 61 17.42 -1.61 -14.18
N ALA A 62 16.59 -2.42 -14.84
CA ALA A 62 16.31 -2.22 -16.26
C ALA A 62 15.69 -0.85 -16.58
N VAL A 63 14.83 -0.32 -15.68
CA VAL A 63 14.26 1.04 -15.84
C VAL A 63 15.31 2.12 -15.60
N LEU A 64 16.21 1.93 -14.64
CA LEU A 64 17.28 2.89 -14.34
C LEU A 64 18.35 2.94 -15.44
N ASP A 65 18.60 1.81 -16.10
CA ASP A 65 19.54 1.69 -17.21
C ASP A 65 18.98 2.24 -18.53
N ASP A 66 17.67 2.53 -18.60
CA ASP A 66 17.02 3.06 -19.80
C ASP A 66 17.44 4.52 -20.07
N PRO A 67 18.04 4.83 -21.24
CA PRO A 67 18.45 6.20 -21.57
C PRO A 67 17.28 7.18 -21.61
N THR A 68 16.06 6.73 -21.94
CA THR A 68 14.88 7.61 -21.94
C THR A 68 14.53 8.07 -20.52
N PHE A 69 14.65 7.16 -19.54
CA PHE A 69 14.40 7.44 -18.13
C PHE A 69 15.49 8.34 -17.51
N GLN A 70 16.73 8.25 -17.99
CA GLN A 70 17.82 9.11 -17.53
C GLN A 70 17.68 10.57 -18.00
N VAL A 71 17.16 10.78 -19.22
CA VAL A 71 16.96 12.13 -19.77
C VAL A 71 15.71 12.79 -19.19
N ASP A 72 14.59 12.08 -19.14
CA ASP A 72 13.35 12.57 -18.54
C ASP A 72 12.53 11.45 -17.89
N PRO A 73 12.65 11.28 -16.55
CA PRO A 73 11.97 10.20 -15.85
C PRO A 73 10.44 10.38 -15.82
N LEU A 74 9.94 11.61 -15.93
CA LEU A 74 8.50 11.88 -15.88
C LEU A 74 7.81 11.44 -17.16
N SER A 75 8.35 11.80 -18.33
CA SER A 75 7.80 11.35 -19.61
C SER A 75 7.97 9.85 -19.82
N ALA A 76 9.12 9.28 -19.45
CA ALA A 76 9.36 7.83 -19.52
C ALA A 76 8.35 7.03 -18.67
N THR A 77 8.05 7.52 -17.46
CA THR A 77 7.03 6.89 -16.61
C THR A 77 5.63 6.98 -17.24
N HIS A 78 5.28 8.13 -17.81
CA HIS A 78 3.99 8.32 -18.46
C HIS A 78 3.83 7.37 -19.66
N GLU A 79 4.82 7.28 -20.53
CA GLU A 79 4.84 6.36 -21.65
C GLU A 79 4.76 4.90 -21.19
N TYR A 80 5.55 4.52 -20.18
CA TYR A 80 5.52 3.17 -19.63
C TYR A 80 4.13 2.78 -19.13
N VAL A 81 3.43 3.68 -18.41
CA VAL A 81 2.07 3.44 -17.95
C VAL A 81 1.10 3.29 -19.12
N GLN A 82 1.21 4.13 -20.15
CA GLN A 82 0.37 4.03 -21.35
C GLN A 82 0.58 2.70 -22.08
N ASN A 83 1.83 2.28 -22.24
CA ASN A 83 2.20 1.04 -22.95
C ASN A 83 1.86 -0.23 -22.17
N LYS A 84 1.90 -0.18 -20.83
CA LYS A 84 1.62 -1.33 -19.96
C LYS A 84 0.17 -1.40 -19.49
N GLN A 85 -0.68 -0.43 -19.85
CA GLN A 85 -2.10 -0.59 -19.62
C GLN A 85 -2.60 -1.79 -20.43
N PRO A 86 -3.23 -2.79 -19.80
CA PRO A 86 -3.88 -3.85 -20.54
C PRO A 86 -4.95 -3.19 -21.40
N VAL A 87 -4.83 -3.36 -22.72
CA VAL A 87 -5.94 -3.05 -23.63
C VAL A 87 -7.12 -3.86 -23.10
N VAL A 88 -8.14 -3.16 -22.60
CA VAL A 88 -9.42 -3.78 -22.31
C VAL A 88 -9.99 -4.15 -23.67
N GLU A 89 -9.58 -5.31 -24.19
CA GLU A 89 -10.38 -5.97 -25.20
C GLU A 89 -11.73 -6.24 -24.54
N GLU A 90 -12.73 -5.48 -24.96
CA GLU A 90 -14.12 -5.75 -24.65
C GLU A 90 -14.49 -7.09 -25.33
N GLN A 91 -14.07 -8.18 -24.69
CA GLN A 91 -14.39 -9.53 -25.13
C GLN A 91 -15.93 -9.63 -25.16
N PRO A 92 -16.55 -9.99 -26.29
CA PRO A 92 -17.99 -10.06 -26.39
C PRO A 92 -18.51 -11.04 -25.35
N LYS A 93 -19.46 -10.57 -24.53
CA LYS A 93 -20.11 -11.34 -23.46
C LYS A 93 -20.50 -12.72 -23.99
N LYS A 94 -19.73 -13.75 -23.64
CA LYS A 94 -20.10 -15.14 -23.93
C LYS A 94 -21.43 -15.41 -23.25
N LYS A 95 -22.42 -15.82 -24.05
CA LYS A 95 -23.78 -16.11 -23.60
C LYS A 95 -23.73 -17.19 -22.51
N VAL A 96 -24.27 -16.86 -21.34
CA VAL A 96 -24.44 -17.78 -20.22
C VAL A 96 -25.43 -18.88 -20.62
N ASN A 97 -24.94 -20.11 -20.73
CA ASN A 97 -25.75 -21.32 -20.81
C ASN A 97 -26.31 -21.65 -19.43
N LYS A 98 -27.63 -21.80 -19.36
CA LYS A 98 -28.44 -21.69 -18.14
C LYS A 98 -28.75 -23.04 -17.51
N ASN A 99 -27.77 -23.93 -17.32
CA ASN A 99 -28.07 -25.27 -16.79
C ASN A 99 -27.00 -25.68 -15.74
N GLY A 100 -27.32 -25.55 -14.44
CA GLY A 100 -26.46 -26.10 -13.38
C GLY A 100 -26.70 -25.54 -11.97
N SER A 101 -27.62 -26.17 -11.25
CA SER A 101 -27.74 -26.32 -9.78
C SER A 101 -27.54 -25.12 -8.83
N LYS A 102 -28.60 -24.87 -8.04
CA LYS A 102 -28.69 -23.96 -6.89
C LYS A 102 -27.55 -24.15 -5.88
N LYS A 103 -26.83 -23.06 -5.56
CA LYS A 103 -26.32 -22.79 -4.19
C LYS A 103 -26.31 -21.27 -3.93
N LYS A 104 -27.28 -20.80 -3.15
CA LYS A 104 -27.27 -19.45 -2.57
C LYS A 104 -26.25 -19.41 -1.44
N LYS A 105 -25.29 -18.48 -1.52
CA LYS A 105 -24.70 -17.84 -0.34
C LYS A 105 -24.38 -16.40 -0.71
N SER A 106 -25.30 -15.51 -0.38
CA SER A 106 -25.14 -14.06 -0.52
C SER A 106 -24.06 -13.59 0.44
N LYS A 107 -22.92 -13.13 -0.10
CA LYS A 107 -22.06 -12.15 0.56
C LYS A 107 -22.14 -10.88 -0.27
N ALA A 108 -22.64 -9.81 0.34
CA ALA A 108 -22.68 -8.49 -0.25
C ALA A 108 -21.27 -8.11 -0.72
N SER A 109 -21.12 -7.87 -2.02
CA SER A 109 -19.97 -7.15 -2.55
C SER A 109 -20.09 -5.71 -2.06
N THR A 110 -19.19 -5.33 -1.16
CA THR A 110 -18.89 -3.93 -0.83
C THR A 110 -18.80 -3.15 -2.14
N GLY A 111 -19.64 -2.13 -2.27
CA GLY A 111 -19.74 -1.29 -3.45
C GLY A 111 -18.38 -0.67 -3.80
N LEU A 112 -18.13 -0.56 -5.10
CA LEU A 112 -17.11 0.30 -5.66
C LEU A 112 -17.38 1.72 -5.15
N GLN A 113 -16.55 2.21 -4.23
CA GLN A 113 -16.54 3.64 -3.92
C GLN A 113 -15.69 4.31 -4.99
N SER A 114 -16.34 4.91 -5.99
CA SER A 114 -15.74 6.00 -6.75
C SER A 114 -15.42 7.13 -5.77
N MET A 115 -14.14 7.47 -5.62
CA MET A 115 -13.76 8.79 -5.13
C MET A 115 -13.65 9.68 -6.37
N GLU A 116 -14.67 10.49 -6.62
CA GLU A 116 -14.52 11.71 -7.41
C GLU A 116 -13.71 12.72 -6.58
N ILE A 117 -12.81 13.43 -7.26
CA ILE A 117 -11.96 14.50 -6.71
C ILE A 117 -12.72 15.81 -6.82
#